data_AF-A0A5K1JXI0-F1
#
_entry.id   AF-A0A5K1JXI0-F1
#
_cell.length_a   1.000
_cell.length_b   1.000
_cell.length_c   1.000
_cell.angle_alpha   90.00
_cell.angle_beta   90.00
_cell.angle_gamma   90.00
#
_symmetry.space_group_name_H-M   'P 1'
#
loop_
_entity.id
_entity.type
_entity.pdbx_description
1 polymer ?
#
loop_
_entity_poly.entity_id
_entity_poly.type
_entity_poly.pdbx_seq_one_letter_code
_entity_poly.pdbx_strand_id
1 'polypeptide(L)'
;MGSSHLISGDLRNLLVLAVLALVVLVLRNRWRPRKRLPPGPSTLPILGSIHHLTLEFQQKRFAELGKEFGDVIYLKLFRTPAIVLNSLESARELLDKRSAKYSDRTRAVLLAELIGHDLSLPFLRYGERFRKHRRWMHDAVGSKASLLQYRPIQIREAQLLLRNLLETPDNFIEHLYRYVAGTLLEITYGQRLTSMNDLIVQLAERNVIATNESGSPGSMVVDFFPILKHLPTWLPIAGFKRHALKAREDLNAWKNTGLDIVRSAMVSRAPAAYSAYRGS
;
A
#
# COMPACT_ATOMS: atom_id res chain seq x y z
N MET A 1 -20.78 6.81 -52.64
CA MET A 1 -21.81 6.59 -51.61
C MET A 1 -21.94 5.08 -51.41
N GLY A 2 -21.40 4.50 -50.33
CA GLY A 2 -21.39 3.03 -50.17
C GLY A 2 -20.74 2.49 -48.88
N SER A 3 -20.03 3.32 -48.12
CA SER A 3 -19.31 2.90 -46.91
C SER A 3 -20.11 3.03 -45.59
N SER A 4 -21.29 3.67 -45.60
CA SER A 4 -22.09 3.89 -44.39
C SER A 4 -22.95 2.68 -43.97
N HIS A 5 -23.25 1.75 -44.87
CA HIS A 5 -24.10 0.59 -44.58
C HIS A 5 -23.33 -0.61 -44.00
N LEU A 6 -22.02 -0.70 -44.20
CA LEU A 6 -21.20 -1.80 -43.67
C LEU A 6 -20.89 -1.60 -42.18
N ILE A 7 -20.59 -0.35 -41.78
CA ILE A 7 -20.24 -0.01 -40.38
C ILE A 7 -21.44 -0.19 -39.42
N SER A 8 -22.67 0.00 -39.90
CA SER A 8 -23.89 -0.17 -39.08
C SER A 8 -24.24 -1.64 -38.80
N GLY A 9 -23.89 -2.55 -39.72
CA GLY A 9 -24.05 -3.99 -39.54
C GLY A 9 -23.11 -4.54 -38.45
N ASP A 10 -21.85 -4.10 -38.46
CA ASP A 10 -20.84 -4.52 -37.49
C ASP A 10 -21.16 -4.04 -36.06
N LEU A 11 -21.61 -2.79 -35.91
CA LEU A 11 -22.05 -2.26 -34.62
C LEU A 11 -23.24 -3.02 -34.05
N ARG A 12 -24.22 -3.38 -34.90
CA ARG A 12 -25.38 -4.19 -34.48
C ARG A 12 -24.95 -5.58 -34.03
N ASN A 13 -24.05 -6.22 -34.78
CA ASN A 13 -23.53 -7.54 -34.42
C ASN A 13 -22.72 -7.52 -33.11
N LEU A 14 -21.91 -6.48 -32.89
CA LEU A 14 -21.19 -6.29 -31.63
C LEU A 14 -22.14 -6.08 -30.45
N LEU A 15 -23.22 -5.32 -30.62
CA LEU A 15 -24.24 -5.13 -29.58
C LEU A 15 -24.96 -6.45 -29.25
N VAL A 16 -25.36 -7.22 -30.27
CA VAL A 16 -25.99 -8.53 -30.07
C VAL A 16 -25.05 -9.48 -29.34
N LEU A 17 -23.77 -9.54 -29.72
CA LEU A 17 -22.75 -10.35 -29.04
C LEU A 17 -22.53 -9.91 -27.59
N ALA A 18 -22.51 -8.59 -27.32
CA ALA A 18 -22.37 -8.06 -25.97
C ALA A 18 -23.57 -8.42 -25.07
N VAL A 19 -24.79 -8.30 -25.61
CA VAL A 19 -26.02 -8.70 -24.91
C VAL A 19 -26.04 -10.21 -24.65
N LEU A 20 -25.69 -11.02 -25.65
CA LEU A 20 -25.63 -12.48 -25.50
C LEU A 20 -24.60 -12.89 -24.44
N ALA A 21 -23.41 -12.27 -24.47
CA ALA A 21 -22.37 -12.48 -23.47
C ALA A 21 -22.85 -12.08 -22.06
N LEU A 22 -23.58 -10.97 -21.94
CA LEU A 22 -24.17 -10.53 -20.67
C LEU A 22 -25.21 -11.53 -20.16
N VAL A 23 -26.11 -12.01 -21.02
CA VAL A 23 -27.13 -13.02 -20.67
C VAL A 23 -26.46 -14.31 -20.20
N VAL A 24 -25.47 -14.82 -20.94
CA VAL A 24 -24.70 -16.01 -20.54
C VAL A 24 -24.00 -15.78 -19.20
N LEU A 25 -23.42 -14.60 -18.96
CA LEU A 25 -22.79 -14.26 -17.68
C LEU A 25 -23.79 -14.23 -16.51
N VAL A 26 -24.98 -13.66 -16.73
CA VAL A 26 -26.06 -13.61 -15.72
C VAL A 26 -26.54 -15.02 -15.38
N LEU A 27 -26.85 -15.82 -16.40
CA LEU A 27 -27.30 -17.20 -16.23
C LEU A 27 -26.21 -18.02 -15.52
N ARG A 28 -24.96 -17.97 -15.99
CA ARG A 28 -23.85 -18.65 -15.32
C ARG A 28 -23.70 -18.24 -13.85
N ASN A 29 -23.91 -16.97 -13.51
CA ASN A 29 -23.79 -16.51 -12.13
C ASN A 29 -24.97 -16.99 -11.26
N ARG A 30 -26.18 -17.10 -11.80
CA ARG A 30 -27.35 -17.67 -11.11
C ARG A 30 -27.21 -19.17 -10.85
N TRP A 31 -26.60 -19.90 -11.78
CA TRP A 31 -26.48 -21.36 -11.74
C TRP A 31 -25.20 -21.84 -11.05
N ARG A 32 -24.37 -20.93 -10.54
CA ARG A 32 -23.20 -21.30 -9.74
C ARG A 32 -23.66 -21.89 -8.41
N PRO A 33 -23.12 -23.06 -8.00
CA PRO A 33 -23.46 -23.64 -6.71
C PRO A 33 -23.12 -22.64 -5.60
N ARG A 34 -24.07 -22.42 -4.69
CA ARG A 34 -23.89 -21.56 -3.52
C ARG A 34 -22.86 -22.21 -2.60
N LYS A 35 -21.61 -21.76 -2.69
CA LYS A 35 -20.62 -22.04 -1.65
C LYS A 35 -21.15 -21.44 -0.35
N ARG A 36 -20.91 -22.10 0.78
CA ARG A 36 -21.19 -21.55 2.13
C ARG A 36 -20.23 -20.38 2.37
N LEU A 37 -20.61 -19.21 1.86
CA LEU A 37 -19.91 -17.94 2.06
C LEU A 37 -20.60 -17.19 3.21
N PRO A 38 -19.86 -16.33 3.92
CA PRO A 38 -20.47 -15.40 4.86
C PRO A 38 -21.55 -14.53 4.17
N PRO A 39 -22.50 -13.97 4.93
CA PRO A 39 -23.51 -13.07 4.39
C PRO A 39 -22.87 -11.82 3.77
N GLY A 40 -23.62 -11.12 2.93
CA GLY A 40 -23.16 -9.86 2.36
C GLY A 40 -24.13 -9.30 1.34
N PRO A 41 -23.87 -8.05 0.89
CA PRO A 41 -24.74 -7.35 -0.03
C PRO A 41 -24.79 -8.05 -1.39
N SER A 42 -25.86 -7.74 -2.13
CA SER A 42 -26.11 -8.29 -3.46
C SER A 42 -24.94 -8.03 -4.42
N THR A 43 -24.79 -8.93 -5.40
CA THR A 43 -23.73 -8.85 -6.41
C THR A 43 -24.32 -8.65 -7.79
N LEU A 44 -23.79 -7.67 -8.53
CA LEU A 44 -24.09 -7.49 -9.94
C LEU A 44 -23.17 -8.35 -10.81
N PRO A 45 -23.59 -8.74 -12.02
CA PRO A 45 -22.70 -9.35 -13.00
C PRO A 45 -21.49 -8.46 -13.26
N ILE A 46 -20.30 -9.06 -13.37
CA ILE A 46 -19.01 -8.40 -13.61
C ILE A 46 -18.53 -7.50 -12.46
N LEU A 47 -19.32 -6.52 -12.00
CA LEU A 47 -18.96 -5.57 -10.94
C LEU A 47 -18.92 -6.18 -9.55
N GLY A 48 -19.77 -7.18 -9.29
CA GLY A 48 -19.95 -7.73 -7.95
C GLY A 48 -20.60 -6.72 -7.00
N SER A 49 -20.07 -6.57 -5.79
CA SER A 49 -20.58 -5.71 -4.71
C SER A 49 -20.03 -4.28 -4.76
N ILE A 50 -19.23 -3.89 -5.76
CA ILE A 50 -18.55 -2.58 -5.82
C ILE A 50 -19.52 -1.40 -5.78
N HIS A 51 -20.70 -1.56 -6.37
CA HIS A 51 -21.75 -0.54 -6.36
C HIS A 51 -22.29 -0.19 -4.97
N HIS A 52 -22.00 -1.03 -3.96
CA HIS A 52 -22.31 -0.73 -2.55
C HIS A 52 -21.19 0.04 -1.86
N LEU A 53 -20.04 0.25 -2.50
CA LEU A 53 -18.87 0.87 -1.89
C LEU A 53 -18.74 2.32 -2.32
N THR A 54 -18.24 3.13 -1.40
CA THR A 54 -17.86 4.52 -1.65
C THR A 54 -16.38 4.60 -2.03
N LEU A 55 -16.01 5.58 -2.84
CA LEU A 55 -14.59 5.84 -3.13
C LEU A 55 -13.89 6.45 -1.90
N GLU A 56 -14.61 7.28 -1.15
CA GLU A 56 -14.14 7.91 0.07
C GLU A 56 -14.68 7.21 1.31
N PHE A 57 -13.91 7.21 2.40
CA PHE A 57 -14.31 6.67 3.70
C PHE A 57 -14.84 5.23 3.66
N GLN A 58 -14.23 4.34 2.88
CA GLN A 58 -14.63 2.93 2.73
C GLN A 58 -14.80 2.21 4.08
N GLN A 59 -13.98 2.54 5.07
CA GLN A 59 -14.09 2.02 6.44
C GLN A 59 -15.44 2.31 7.10
N LYS A 60 -16.05 3.48 6.85
CA LYS A 60 -17.39 3.81 7.36
C LYS A 60 -18.44 2.93 6.68
N ARG A 61 -18.34 2.79 5.36
CA ARG A 61 -19.26 1.96 4.58
C ARG A 61 -19.17 0.48 4.98
N PHE A 62 -17.97 -0.03 5.22
CA PHE A 62 -17.77 -1.39 5.74
C PHE A 62 -18.38 -1.60 7.12
N ALA A 63 -18.28 -0.60 8.01
CA ALA A 63 -18.90 -0.66 9.33
C ALA A 63 -20.44 -0.63 9.27
N GLU A 64 -21.03 0.14 8.35
CA GLU A 64 -22.47 0.12 8.09
C GLU A 64 -22.95 -1.24 7.62
N LEU A 65 -22.26 -1.81 6.62
CA LEU A 65 -22.54 -3.17 6.17
C LEU A 65 -22.38 -4.18 7.32
N GLY A 66 -21.41 -3.95 8.21
CA GLY A 66 -21.21 -4.68 9.48
C GLY A 66 -22.47 -4.78 10.32
N LYS A 67 -23.20 -3.68 10.46
CA LYS A 67 -24.45 -3.63 11.24
C LYS A 67 -25.58 -4.39 10.56
N GLU A 68 -25.58 -4.47 9.23
CA GLU A 68 -26.63 -5.11 8.44
C GLU A 68 -26.42 -6.62 8.27
N PHE A 69 -25.19 -7.05 7.98
CA PHE A 69 -24.86 -8.44 7.63
C PHE A 69 -24.08 -9.17 8.72
N GLY A 70 -23.65 -8.48 9.77
CA GLY A 70 -22.93 -9.04 10.91
C GLY A 70 -21.40 -8.92 10.83
N ASP A 71 -20.74 -9.64 11.72
CA ASP A 71 -19.31 -9.49 12.01
C ASP A 71 -18.37 -9.90 10.86
N VAL A 72 -18.78 -10.84 10.02
CA VAL A 72 -17.98 -11.36 8.91
C VAL A 72 -18.78 -11.26 7.63
N ILE A 73 -18.34 -10.40 6.73
CA ILE A 73 -19.07 -10.08 5.51
C ILE A 73 -18.29 -10.52 4.28
N TYR A 74 -19.00 -11.11 3.33
CA TYR A 74 -18.48 -11.42 2.01
C TYR A 74 -18.81 -10.30 1.02
N LEU A 75 -17.76 -9.83 0.34
CA LEU A 75 -17.89 -8.92 -0.80
C LEU A 75 -17.23 -9.55 -2.03
N LYS A 76 -17.73 -9.20 -3.20
CA LYS A 76 -17.11 -9.57 -4.47
C LYS A 76 -16.70 -8.31 -5.21
N LEU A 77 -15.40 -8.02 -5.26
CA LEU A 77 -14.86 -6.85 -5.94
C LEU A 77 -14.45 -7.27 -7.35
N PHE A 78 -15.29 -6.97 -8.34
CA PHE A 78 -15.21 -7.55 -9.69
C PHE A 78 -15.20 -9.10 -9.67
N ARG A 79 -14.02 -9.70 -9.85
CA ARG A 79 -13.79 -11.14 -9.79
C ARG A 79 -13.06 -11.57 -8.51
N THR A 80 -12.66 -10.63 -7.67
CA THR A 80 -11.87 -10.86 -6.46
C THR A 80 -12.81 -11.01 -5.24
N PRO A 81 -12.81 -12.17 -4.56
CA PRO A 81 -13.52 -12.32 -3.30
C PRO A 81 -12.81 -11.52 -2.20
N ALA A 82 -13.58 -10.85 -1.33
CA ALA A 82 -13.09 -10.13 -0.17
C ALA A 82 -13.91 -10.49 1.06
N ILE A 83 -13.24 -10.53 2.22
CA ILE A 83 -13.86 -10.72 3.52
C ILE A 83 -13.59 -9.49 4.36
N VAL A 84 -14.64 -8.91 4.94
CA VAL A 84 -14.56 -7.78 5.87
C VAL A 84 -14.84 -8.31 7.27
N LEU A 85 -13.99 -7.94 8.23
CA LEU A 85 -14.10 -8.31 9.64
C LEU A 85 -14.49 -7.06 10.43
N ASN A 86 -15.68 -7.07 11.00
CA ASN A 86 -16.29 -5.94 11.71
C ASN A 86 -16.29 -6.11 13.23
N SER A 87 -15.71 -7.19 13.77
CA SER A 87 -15.57 -7.41 15.21
C SER A 87 -14.15 -7.77 15.62
N LEU A 88 -13.78 -7.39 16.85
CA LEU A 88 -12.49 -7.76 17.44
C LEU A 88 -12.33 -9.27 17.54
N GLU A 89 -13.40 -9.99 17.84
CA GLU A 89 -13.40 -11.44 17.95
C GLU A 89 -13.05 -12.10 16.60
N SER A 90 -13.77 -11.73 15.53
CA SER A 90 -13.50 -12.27 14.19
C SER A 90 -12.10 -11.89 13.68
N ALA A 91 -11.65 -10.65 13.95
CA ALA A 91 -10.30 -10.21 13.63
C ALA A 91 -9.23 -11.03 14.37
N ARG A 92 -9.37 -11.26 15.69
CA ARG A 92 -8.43 -12.09 16.47
C ARG A 92 -8.45 -13.55 16.03
N GLU A 93 -9.63 -14.12 15.79
CA GLU A 93 -9.75 -15.51 15.38
C GLU A 93 -9.06 -15.79 14.05
N LEU A 94 -9.20 -14.88 13.07
CA LEU A 94 -8.63 -15.08 11.74
C LEU A 94 -7.20 -14.54 11.63
N LEU A 95 -6.93 -13.32 12.06
CA LEU A 95 -5.65 -12.65 11.80
C LEU A 95 -4.56 -13.00 12.82
N ASP A 96 -4.92 -13.40 14.05
CA ASP A 96 -3.97 -13.73 15.12
C ASP A 96 -3.85 -15.25 15.30
N LYS A 97 -4.90 -15.90 15.83
CA LYS A 97 -4.87 -17.35 16.11
C LYS A 97 -4.63 -18.21 14.88
N ARG A 98 -5.12 -17.77 13.72
CA ARG A 98 -4.96 -18.45 12.43
C ARG A 98 -4.03 -17.70 11.47
N SER A 99 -3.16 -16.83 12.00
CA SER A 99 -2.22 -16.01 11.22
C SER A 99 -1.46 -16.81 10.16
N ALA A 100 -1.03 -18.05 10.45
CA ALA A 100 -0.34 -18.90 9.48
C ALA A 100 -1.13 -19.15 8.18
N LYS A 101 -2.47 -19.07 8.23
CA LYS A 101 -3.37 -19.24 7.06
C LYS A 101 -3.68 -17.92 6.35
N TYR A 102 -3.67 -16.81 7.08
CA TYR A 102 -4.16 -15.51 6.58
C TYR A 102 -3.09 -14.41 6.51
N SER A 103 -1.82 -14.76 6.70
CA SER A 103 -0.70 -13.80 6.66
C SER A 103 -0.20 -13.48 5.24
N ASP A 104 -0.65 -14.18 4.20
CA ASP A 104 -0.27 -13.81 2.83
C ASP A 104 -0.85 -12.45 2.43
N ARG A 105 -0.27 -11.83 1.41
CA ARG A 105 -0.69 -10.55 0.85
C ARG A 105 -1.25 -10.76 -0.54
N THR A 106 -2.38 -10.12 -0.81
CA THR A 106 -2.92 -10.03 -2.16
C THR A 106 -1.92 -9.30 -3.06
N ARG A 107 -1.84 -9.71 -4.32
CA ARG A 107 -0.99 -9.09 -5.33
C ARG A 107 -1.37 -7.62 -5.52
N ALA A 108 -0.51 -6.71 -5.09
CA ALA A 108 -0.65 -5.27 -5.29
C ALA A 108 0.09 -4.84 -6.57
N VAL A 109 -0.60 -4.85 -7.72
CA VAL A 109 0.02 -4.56 -9.03
C VAL A 109 0.48 -3.12 -9.08
N LEU A 110 -0.31 -2.18 -8.57
CA LEU A 110 0.09 -0.77 -8.56
C LEU A 110 1.33 -0.56 -7.67
N LEU A 111 1.20 -0.83 -6.37
CA LEU A 111 2.23 -0.46 -5.39
C LEU A 111 3.47 -1.35 -5.46
N ALA A 112 3.30 -2.67 -5.59
CA ALA A 112 4.44 -3.58 -5.61
C ALA A 112 5.11 -3.61 -6.99
N GLU A 113 4.36 -3.78 -8.09
CA GLU A 113 4.97 -4.00 -9.42
C GLU A 113 5.23 -2.72 -10.21
N LEU A 114 4.28 -1.78 -10.24
CA LEU A 114 4.46 -0.55 -11.04
C LEU A 114 5.32 0.48 -10.31
N ILE A 115 5.09 0.70 -9.01
CA ILE A 115 5.90 1.64 -8.21
C ILE A 115 7.20 0.98 -7.73
N GLY A 116 7.22 -0.32 -7.44
CA GLY A 116 8.44 -1.03 -7.01
C GLY A 116 8.60 -1.19 -5.49
N HIS A 117 7.48 -1.26 -4.75
CA HIS A 117 7.47 -1.59 -3.31
C HIS A 117 7.48 -3.11 -3.04
N ASP A 118 7.80 -3.95 -4.02
CA ASP A 118 7.80 -5.42 -3.93
C ASP A 118 8.78 -6.00 -2.90
N LEU A 119 9.78 -5.22 -2.48
CA LEU A 119 10.71 -5.56 -1.39
C LEU A 119 10.32 -4.97 -0.03
N SER A 120 9.31 -4.11 0.02
CA SER A 120 8.83 -3.51 1.25
C SER A 120 7.96 -4.52 2.00
N LEU A 121 8.22 -4.71 3.30
CA LEU A 121 7.53 -5.70 4.15
C LEU A 121 5.99 -5.72 4.04
N PRO A 122 5.29 -4.57 3.95
CA PRO A 122 3.83 -4.58 3.81
C PRO A 122 3.30 -5.26 2.55
N PHE A 123 4.09 -5.29 1.47
CA PHE A 123 3.69 -5.84 0.16
C PHE A 123 4.36 -7.18 -0.16
N LEU A 124 5.33 -7.61 0.65
CA LEU A 124 5.96 -8.92 0.51
C LEU A 124 4.96 -10.03 0.82
N ARG A 125 4.79 -10.94 -0.15
CA ARG A 125 4.00 -12.16 0.00
C ARG A 125 4.63 -13.09 1.03
N TYR A 126 3.79 -13.86 1.72
CA TYR A 126 4.26 -14.78 2.74
C TYR A 126 5.16 -15.86 2.12
N GLY A 127 6.30 -16.10 2.77
CA GLY A 127 7.33 -17.03 2.32
C GLY A 127 8.67 -16.73 2.97
N GLU A 128 9.73 -17.43 2.54
CA GLU A 128 11.07 -17.30 3.13
C GLU A 128 11.59 -15.86 3.09
N ARG A 129 11.35 -15.14 1.99
CA ARG A 129 11.78 -13.74 1.86
C ARG A 129 11.11 -12.83 2.90
N PHE A 130 9.80 -12.96 3.08
CA PHE A 130 9.04 -12.24 4.11
C PHE A 130 9.56 -12.59 5.51
N ARG A 131 9.72 -13.88 5.81
CA ARG A 131 10.21 -14.36 7.12
C ARG A 131 11.61 -13.79 7.41
N LYS A 132 12.49 -13.72 6.41
CA LYS A 132 13.82 -13.11 6.52
C LYS A 132 13.77 -11.62 6.84
N HIS A 133 12.99 -10.84 6.07
CA HIS A 133 12.85 -9.40 6.31
C HIS A 133 12.21 -9.11 7.67
N ARG A 134 11.21 -9.91 8.07
CA ARG A 134 10.55 -9.76 9.36
C ARG A 134 11.50 -10.04 10.52
N ARG A 135 12.38 -11.04 10.39
CA ARG A 135 13.44 -11.33 11.37
C ARG A 135 14.39 -10.16 11.49
N TRP A 136 14.95 -9.66 10.39
CA TRP A 136 15.86 -8.51 10.40
C TRP A 136 15.25 -7.27 11.05
N MET A 137 13.99 -6.96 10.73
CA MET A 137 13.28 -5.86 11.39
C MET A 137 13.05 -6.12 12.87
N HIS A 138 12.73 -7.35 13.27
CA HIS A 138 12.55 -7.69 14.68
C HIS A 138 13.86 -7.59 15.46
N ASP A 139 14.98 -8.00 14.87
CA ASP A 139 16.30 -7.88 15.49
C ASP A 139 16.71 -6.41 15.66
N ALA A 140 16.37 -5.57 14.67
CA ALA A 140 16.72 -4.15 14.66
C ALA A 140 15.83 -3.30 15.60
N VAL A 141 14.52 -3.53 15.64
CA VAL A 141 13.55 -2.65 16.33
C VAL A 141 12.42 -3.41 17.04
N GLY A 142 12.46 -4.73 17.10
CA GLY A 142 11.36 -5.55 17.62
C GLY A 142 11.49 -5.99 19.07
N SER A 143 12.69 -5.92 19.66
CA SER A 143 12.93 -6.27 21.06
C SER A 143 13.07 -5.03 21.94
N LYS A 144 12.64 -5.13 23.21
CA LYS A 144 12.85 -4.05 24.19
C LYS A 144 14.33 -3.64 24.29
N ALA A 145 15.23 -4.62 24.24
CA ALA A 145 16.68 -4.37 24.28
C ALA A 145 17.15 -3.53 23.08
N SER A 146 16.73 -3.89 21.85
CA SER A 146 17.05 -3.11 20.65
C SER A 146 16.49 -1.68 20.72
N LEU A 147 15.26 -1.52 21.22
CA LEU A 147 14.63 -0.21 21.34
C LEU A 147 15.32 0.71 22.35
N LEU A 148 15.78 0.17 23.47
CA LEU A 148 16.48 0.95 24.50
C LEU A 148 17.79 1.56 24.00
N GLN A 149 18.44 0.94 23.02
CA GLN A 149 19.67 1.47 22.42
C GLN A 149 19.43 2.76 21.61
N TYR A 150 18.21 2.99 21.14
CA TYR A 150 17.84 4.21 20.43
C TYR A 150 17.32 5.32 21.36
N ARG A 151 17.20 5.06 22.67
CA ARG A 151 16.69 6.04 23.63
C ARG A 151 17.48 7.37 23.64
N PRO A 152 18.82 7.38 23.53
CA PRO A 152 19.56 8.64 23.43
C PRO A 152 19.20 9.47 22.20
N ILE A 153 18.92 8.82 21.07
CA ILE A 153 18.47 9.46 19.83
C ILE A 153 17.09 10.08 20.06
N GLN A 154 16.15 9.29 20.58
CA GLN A 154 14.78 9.75 20.86
C GLN A 154 14.74 10.93 21.83
N ILE A 155 15.53 10.89 22.91
CA ILE A 155 15.60 11.99 23.89
C ILE A 155 16.09 13.27 23.23
N ARG A 156 17.17 13.20 22.44
CA ARG A 156 17.72 14.37 21.75
C ARG A 156 16.72 14.95 20.76
N GLU A 157 16.13 14.13 19.89
CA GLU A 157 15.15 14.61 18.92
C GLU A 157 13.91 15.17 19.63
N ALA A 158 13.49 14.59 20.77
CA ALA A 158 12.37 15.11 21.56
C ALA A 158 12.69 16.47 22.20
N GLN A 159 13.92 16.68 22.68
CA GLN A 159 14.35 17.99 23.18
C GLN A 159 14.35 19.05 22.08
N LEU A 160 14.79 18.69 20.86
CA LEU A 160 14.72 19.58 19.69
C LEU A 160 13.28 19.92 19.32
N LEU A 161 12.39 18.92 19.31
CA LEU A 161 10.96 19.13 19.09
C LEU A 161 10.37 20.12 20.09
N LEU A 162 10.61 19.92 21.40
CA LEU A 162 10.10 20.80 22.44
C LEU A 162 10.64 22.23 22.31
N ARG A 163 11.94 22.37 22.01
CA ARG A 163 12.55 23.68 21.78
C ARG A 163 11.91 24.39 20.58
N ASN A 164 11.77 23.70 19.46
CA ASN A 164 11.19 24.27 18.26
C ASN A 164 9.72 24.68 18.46
N LEU A 165 8.96 23.91 19.24
CA LEU A 165 7.58 24.24 19.63
C LEU A 165 7.49 25.46 20.54
N LEU A 166 8.49 25.71 21.39
CA LEU A 166 8.55 26.94 22.19
C LEU A 166 8.86 28.16 21.32
N GLU A 167 9.70 28.01 20.29
CA GLU A 167 10.10 29.10 19.41
C GLU A 167 9.05 29.41 18.32
N THR A 168 8.45 28.38 17.71
CA THR A 168 7.49 28.50 16.59
C THR A 168 6.36 27.46 16.71
N PRO A 169 5.42 27.62 17.67
CA PRO A 169 4.38 26.64 17.95
C PRO A 169 3.42 26.40 16.77
N ASP A 170 3.20 27.42 15.93
CA ASP A 170 2.30 27.34 14.78
C ASP A 170 2.78 26.32 13.72
N ASN A 171 4.07 26.01 13.70
CA ASN A 171 4.69 25.03 12.80
C ASN A 171 4.67 23.60 13.39
N PHE A 172 3.71 23.29 14.27
CA PHE A 172 3.61 22.04 15.02
C PHE A 172 3.83 20.77 14.16
N ILE A 173 3.16 20.70 13.01
CA ILE A 173 3.23 19.54 12.11
C ILE A 173 4.63 19.36 11.52
N GLU A 174 5.29 20.45 11.12
CA GLU A 174 6.65 20.41 10.58
C GLU A 174 7.63 19.92 11.65
N HIS A 175 7.49 20.38 12.89
CA HIS A 175 8.34 19.94 13.99
C HIS A 175 8.18 18.46 14.31
N LEU A 176 6.94 17.94 14.24
CA LEU A 176 6.70 16.49 14.36
C LEU A 176 7.34 15.70 13.21
N TYR A 177 7.21 16.18 11.97
CA TYR A 177 7.88 15.54 10.84
C TYR A 177 9.40 15.53 11.01
N ARG A 178 9.99 16.64 11.48
CA ARG A 178 11.42 16.73 11.77
C ARG A 178 11.85 15.73 12.82
N TYR A 179 11.11 15.62 13.92
CA TYR A 179 11.37 14.64 14.99
C TYR A 179 11.39 13.21 14.46
N VAL A 180 10.38 12.83 13.67
CA VAL A 180 10.27 11.49 13.09
C VAL A 180 11.39 11.24 12.08
N ALA A 181 11.64 12.20 11.18
CA ALA A 181 12.69 12.10 10.17
C ALA A 181 14.08 11.99 10.80
N GLY A 182 14.41 12.82 11.79
CA GLY A 182 15.69 12.79 12.50
C GLY A 182 15.92 11.47 13.22
N THR A 183 14.90 10.99 13.92
CA THR A 183 14.95 9.71 14.62
C THR A 183 15.15 8.55 13.64
N LEU A 184 14.34 8.46 12.58
CA LEU A 184 14.40 7.35 11.63
C LEU A 184 15.67 7.38 10.79
N LEU A 185 16.13 8.55 10.35
CA LEU A 185 17.34 8.66 9.53
C LEU A 185 18.58 8.16 10.29
N GLU A 186 18.68 8.50 11.58
CA GLU A 186 19.81 8.07 12.39
C GLU A 186 19.75 6.60 12.76
N ILE A 187 18.55 6.06 13.00
CA ILE A 187 18.36 4.62 13.24
C ILE A 187 18.66 3.81 11.98
N THR A 188 18.21 4.27 10.81
CA THR A 188 18.28 3.49 9.56
C THR A 188 19.61 3.64 8.82
N TYR A 189 20.16 4.85 8.76
CA TYR A 189 21.36 5.15 7.99
C TYR A 189 22.54 5.60 8.86
N GLY A 190 22.33 5.76 10.18
CA GLY A 190 23.38 6.24 11.08
C GLY A 190 23.73 7.72 10.87
N GLN A 191 22.88 8.48 10.19
CA GLN A 191 23.10 9.89 9.86
C GLN A 191 22.18 10.79 10.69
N ARG A 192 22.79 11.80 11.33
CA ARG A 192 22.05 12.87 12.00
C ARG A 192 21.44 13.82 10.98
N LEU A 193 20.16 14.12 11.17
CA LEU A 193 19.46 15.07 10.32
C LEU A 193 19.82 16.49 10.71
N THR A 194 20.35 17.26 9.77
CA THR A 194 20.77 18.65 10.02
C THR A 194 19.69 19.64 9.59
N SER A 195 19.04 19.37 8.45
CA SER A 195 18.02 20.24 7.87
C SER A 195 16.89 19.42 7.25
N MET A 196 15.66 19.93 7.29
CA MET A 196 14.55 19.33 6.52
C MET A 196 14.79 19.42 5.00
N ASN A 197 15.71 20.28 4.57
CA ASN A 197 16.14 20.37 3.18
C ASN A 197 17.14 19.28 2.78
N ASP A 198 17.52 18.35 3.68
CA ASP A 198 18.37 17.23 3.32
C ASP A 198 17.72 16.37 2.22
N LEU A 199 18.50 16.06 1.17
CA LEU A 199 18.01 15.41 -0.05
C LEU A 199 17.25 14.12 0.25
N ILE A 200 17.73 13.31 1.18
CA ILE A 200 17.09 12.04 1.56
C ILE A 200 15.71 12.25 2.21
N VAL A 201 15.50 13.34 2.93
CA VAL A 201 14.21 13.70 3.52
C VAL A 201 13.24 14.17 2.44
N GLN A 202 13.70 15.05 1.55
CA GLN A 202 12.88 15.51 0.41
C GLN A 202 12.46 14.35 -0.50
N LEU A 203 13.37 13.40 -0.77
CA LEU A 203 13.07 12.21 -1.57
C LEU A 203 12.07 11.28 -0.85
N ALA A 204 12.20 11.11 0.47
CA ALA A 204 11.24 10.33 1.25
C ALA A 204 9.84 10.95 1.21
N GLU A 205 9.74 12.27 1.42
CA GLU A 205 8.47 13.00 1.38
C GLU A 205 7.82 12.92 -0.01
N ARG A 206 8.58 13.21 -1.08
CA ARG A 206 8.10 13.08 -2.46
C ARG A 206 7.62 11.67 -2.76
N ASN A 207 8.36 10.65 -2.30
CA ASN A 207 7.96 9.27 -2.50
C ASN A 207 6.64 8.93 -1.79
N VAL A 208 6.46 9.38 -0.55
CA VAL A 208 5.21 9.16 0.20
C VAL A 208 4.03 9.83 -0.49
N ILE A 209 4.18 11.10 -0.90
CA ILE A 209 3.14 11.85 -1.62
C ILE A 209 2.81 11.14 -2.94
N ALA A 210 3.81 10.86 -3.78
CA ALA A 210 3.60 10.23 -5.07
C ALA A 210 2.99 8.82 -4.96
N THR A 211 3.35 8.07 -3.91
CA THR A 211 2.75 6.76 -3.63
C THR A 211 1.28 6.90 -3.23
N ASN A 212 0.96 7.83 -2.33
CA ASN A 212 -0.42 8.07 -1.88
C ASN A 212 -1.32 8.58 -3.01
N GLU A 213 -0.81 9.50 -3.84
CA GLU A 213 -1.52 10.02 -5.02
C GLU A 213 -1.74 8.96 -6.12
N SER A 214 -0.85 7.97 -6.20
CA SER A 214 -1.00 6.86 -7.15
C SER A 214 -2.20 5.96 -6.81
N GLY A 215 -2.59 5.90 -5.53
CA GLY A 215 -3.77 5.18 -5.04
C GLY A 215 -3.48 4.21 -3.89
N SER A 216 -4.54 3.74 -3.25
CA SER A 216 -4.44 2.80 -2.12
C SER A 216 -4.27 1.34 -2.59
N PRO A 217 -3.62 0.47 -1.79
CA PRO A 217 -3.50 -0.94 -2.13
C PRO A 217 -4.87 -1.59 -2.27
N GLY A 218 -5.13 -2.27 -3.39
CA GLY A 218 -6.34 -3.06 -3.58
C GLY A 218 -7.61 -2.25 -3.84
N SER A 219 -7.51 -0.93 -4.06
CA SER A 219 -8.62 -0.09 -4.52
C SER A 219 -8.52 0.27 -6.01
N MET A 220 -7.35 0.08 -6.61
CA MET A 220 -7.08 0.51 -7.97
C MET A 220 -7.49 -0.56 -8.98
N VAL A 221 -8.08 -0.14 -10.10
CA VAL A 221 -8.60 -1.05 -11.14
C VAL A 221 -7.53 -2.01 -11.65
N VAL A 222 -6.27 -1.57 -11.73
CA VAL A 222 -5.13 -2.41 -12.14
C VAL A 222 -4.85 -3.57 -11.17
N ASP A 223 -5.20 -3.45 -9.89
CA ASP A 223 -5.08 -4.54 -8.92
C ASP A 223 -6.12 -5.64 -9.17
N PHE A 224 -7.28 -5.29 -9.72
CA PHE A 224 -8.32 -6.24 -10.13
C PHE A 224 -8.11 -6.78 -11.55
N PHE A 225 -7.52 -5.97 -12.44
CA PHE A 225 -7.25 -6.31 -13.83
C PHE A 225 -5.75 -6.08 -14.16
N PRO A 226 -4.86 -7.02 -13.80
CA PRO A 226 -3.42 -6.85 -13.97
C PRO A 226 -2.98 -6.61 -15.41
N ILE A 227 -3.78 -7.02 -16.40
CA ILE A 227 -3.51 -6.76 -17.83
C ILE A 227 -3.33 -5.27 -18.13
N LEU A 228 -3.99 -4.39 -17.36
CA LEU A 228 -3.93 -2.93 -17.55
C LEU A 228 -2.52 -2.37 -17.31
N LYS A 229 -1.65 -3.08 -16.59
CA LYS A 229 -0.24 -2.66 -16.40
C LYS A 229 0.53 -2.57 -17.72
N HIS A 230 0.09 -3.31 -18.74
CA HIS A 230 0.72 -3.34 -20.06
C HIS A 230 0.22 -2.23 -21.00
N LEU A 231 -0.75 -1.40 -20.58
CA LEU A 231 -1.23 -0.28 -21.38
C LEU A 231 -0.08 0.67 -21.74
N PRO A 232 0.05 1.09 -23.01
CA PRO A 232 0.98 2.15 -23.39
C PRO A 232 0.72 3.45 -22.65
N THR A 233 1.78 4.16 -22.26
CA THR A 233 1.70 5.38 -21.45
C THR A 233 1.09 6.58 -22.18
N TRP A 234 1.01 6.54 -23.52
CA TRP A 234 0.39 7.58 -24.33
C TRP A 234 -1.15 7.51 -24.33
N LEU A 235 -1.76 6.39 -23.91
CA LEU A 235 -3.22 6.28 -23.84
C LEU A 235 -3.79 7.22 -22.75
N PRO A 236 -4.95 7.86 -23.00
CA PRO A 236 -5.57 8.74 -22.00
C PRO A 236 -5.83 8.03 -20.66
N ILE A 237 -6.32 6.79 -20.71
CA ILE A 237 -6.65 5.95 -19.55
C ILE A 237 -5.42 5.46 -18.75
N ALA A 238 -4.19 5.63 -19.27
CA ALA A 238 -2.96 5.19 -18.61
C ALA A 238 -2.41 6.21 -17.59
N GLY A 239 -3.26 7.13 -17.11
CA GLY A 239 -2.90 8.14 -16.10
C GLY A 239 -2.29 7.52 -14.84
N PHE A 240 -2.91 6.49 -14.28
CA PHE A 240 -2.40 5.77 -13.10
C PHE A 240 -0.97 5.23 -13.32
N LYS A 241 -0.67 4.76 -14.54
CA LYS A 241 0.65 4.21 -14.89
C LYS A 241 1.70 5.31 -14.95
N ARG A 242 1.37 6.49 -15.48
CA ARG A 242 2.28 7.65 -15.50
C ARG A 242 2.64 8.11 -14.07
N HIS A 243 1.65 8.22 -13.19
CA HIS A 243 1.88 8.55 -11.77
C HIS A 243 2.74 7.49 -11.08
N ALA A 244 2.44 6.20 -11.29
CA ALA A 244 3.20 5.11 -10.70
C ALA A 244 4.67 5.07 -11.17
N LEU A 245 4.93 5.39 -12.45
CA LEU A 245 6.29 5.45 -12.99
C LEU A 245 7.09 6.62 -12.39
N LYS A 246 6.45 7.79 -12.19
CA LYS A 246 7.07 8.91 -11.48
C LYS A 246 7.37 8.55 -10.03
N ALA A 247 6.40 7.94 -9.32
CA ALA A 247 6.59 7.47 -7.95
C ALA A 247 7.73 6.43 -7.84
N ARG A 248 7.91 5.59 -8.87
CA ARG A 248 9.03 4.64 -8.96
C ARG A 248 10.38 5.32 -9.10
N GLU A 249 10.46 6.40 -9.87
CA GLU A 249 11.70 7.20 -9.99
C GLU A 249 12.09 7.78 -8.63
N ASP A 250 11.13 8.41 -7.93
CA ASP A 250 11.34 8.94 -6.58
C ASP A 250 11.72 7.83 -5.58
N LEU A 251 11.07 6.67 -5.65
CA LEU A 251 11.38 5.51 -4.81
C LEU A 251 12.82 5.02 -5.02
N ASN A 252 13.24 4.91 -6.28
CA ASN A 252 14.57 4.45 -6.63
C ASN A 252 15.64 5.46 -6.21
N ALA A 253 15.38 6.76 -6.43
CA ALA A 253 16.26 7.83 -5.97
C ALA A 253 16.44 7.75 -4.44
N TRP A 254 15.34 7.68 -3.68
CA TRP A 254 15.39 7.57 -2.23
C TRP A 254 16.18 6.35 -1.75
N LYS A 255 15.89 5.16 -2.29
CA LYS A 255 16.60 3.91 -1.96
C LYS A 255 18.09 4.00 -2.26
N ASN A 256 18.45 4.50 -3.44
CA ASN A 256 19.84 4.59 -3.86
C ASN A 256 20.61 5.59 -3.00
N THR A 257 20.04 6.78 -2.73
CA THR A 257 20.67 7.76 -1.84
C THR A 257 20.93 7.19 -0.45
N GLY A 258 19.95 6.49 0.14
CA GLY A 258 20.14 5.83 1.43
C GLY A 258 21.25 4.77 1.42
N LEU A 259 21.31 3.95 0.37
CA LEU A 259 22.37 2.95 0.20
C LEU A 259 23.75 3.59 0.02
N ASP A 260 23.85 4.68 -0.73
CA ASP A 260 25.11 5.37 -0.98
C ASP A 260 25.64 6.07 0.27
N ILE A 261 24.76 6.61 1.13
CA ILE A 261 25.13 7.13 2.46
C ILE A 261 25.80 6.03 3.29
N VAL A 262 25.16 4.87 3.39
CA VAL A 262 25.68 3.74 4.17
C VAL A 262 26.98 3.21 3.57
N ARG A 263 27.05 3.04 2.25
CA ARG A 263 28.26 2.57 1.55
C ARG A 263 29.43 3.52 1.81
N SER A 264 29.21 4.83 1.71
CA SER A 264 30.24 5.85 1.93
C SER A 264 30.75 5.82 3.38
N ALA A 265 29.86 5.67 4.36
CA ALA A 265 30.24 5.53 5.77
C ALA A 265 31.05 4.26 6.05
N MET A 266 30.69 3.14 5.41
CA MET A 266 31.43 1.88 5.55
C MET A 266 32.85 1.96 4.97
N VAL A 267 33.02 2.62 3.82
CA VAL A 267 34.34 2.80 3.18
C VAL A 267 35.24 3.71 4.00
N SER A 268 34.70 4.80 4.53
CA SER A 268 35.46 5.76 5.34
C SER A 268 35.83 5.24 6.73
N ARG A 269 35.35 4.04 7.13
CA ARG A 269 35.41 3.51 8.51
C ARG A 269 34.89 4.51 9.54
N ALA A 270 34.06 5.46 9.12
CA ALA A 270 33.41 6.36 10.05
C ALA A 270 32.52 5.51 10.95
N PRO A 271 32.60 5.66 12.29
CA PRO A 271 31.67 4.98 13.16
C PRO A 271 30.26 5.41 12.73
N ALA A 272 29.40 4.43 12.41
CA ALA A 272 27.98 4.73 12.28
C ALA A 272 27.55 5.43 13.57
N ALA A 273 26.73 6.48 13.52
CA ALA A 273 26.28 7.17 14.74
C ALA A 273 25.69 6.18 15.76
N TYR A 274 25.12 5.08 15.27
CA TYR A 274 24.63 3.95 16.07
C TYR A 274 25.73 3.13 16.79
N SER A 275 26.92 2.95 16.21
CA SER A 275 28.03 2.23 16.88
C SER A 275 28.57 2.95 18.11
N ALA A 276 28.38 4.27 18.21
CA ALA A 276 28.75 5.04 19.39
C ALA A 276 27.88 4.73 20.62
N TYR A 277 26.71 4.10 20.43
CA TYR A 277 25.77 3.78 21.51
C TYR A 277 25.78 2.30 21.93
N ARG A 278 26.66 1.47 21.34
CA ARG A 278 26.76 0.03 21.61
C ARG A 278 27.75 -0.32 22.73
N GLY A 279 28.37 0.69 23.35
CA GLY A 279 29.35 0.54 24.42
C GLY A 279 29.10 1.51 25.57
N SER A 280 28.22 1.12 26.49
CA SER A 280 28.15 1.60 27.88
C SER A 280 27.39 0.58 28.72
#